data_AF-A0A401ST81-F1
#
_entry.id   AF-A0A401ST81-F1
#
_cell.length_a   1.000
_cell.length_b   1.000
_cell.length_c   1.000
_cell.angle_alpha   90.00
_cell.angle_beta   90.00
_cell.angle_gamma   90.00
#
_symmetry.space_group_name_H-M   'P 1'
#
loop_
_entity.id
_entity.type
_entity.pdbx_description
1 polymer ?
#
loop_
_entity_poly.entity_id
_entity_poly.type
_entity_poly.pdbx_seq_one_letter_code
_entity_poly.pdbx_strand_id
1 'polypeptide(L)'
;MSGNWKLQDWARAAETWWAEFKEEMLRKRYEEEVGSLAEERAQLEAEEHQRLMAFNKLENERLQKIREERLQREAEEEQEQKLQAAISREKKKIEFLKEKEQEVLQLQEEVKNFITLENLDQRIAEALDNPKNYNFAIDTEGRIIRSPVKQQTAQHS
;
A
#
# COMPACT_ATOMS: atom_id res chain seq x y z
N MET A 1 -50.40 -34.72 82.11
CA MET A 1 -49.24 -34.88 81.22
C MET A 1 -49.72 -34.93 79.77
N SER A 2 -50.05 -33.78 79.15
CA SER A 2 -50.67 -33.74 77.80
C SER A 2 -50.09 -32.62 76.92
N GLY A 3 -48.82 -32.24 77.11
CA GLY A 3 -48.18 -31.14 76.40
C GLY A 3 -47.22 -31.52 75.27
N ASN A 4 -46.84 -32.80 75.15
CA ASN A 4 -45.75 -33.20 74.25
C ASN A 4 -46.22 -33.83 72.92
N TRP A 5 -47.48 -34.27 72.83
CA TRP A 5 -47.99 -34.98 71.65
C TRP A 5 -48.24 -34.03 70.47
N LYS A 6 -48.80 -32.83 70.70
CA LYS A 6 -49.03 -31.85 69.63
C LYS A 6 -47.72 -31.41 68.98
N LEU A 7 -46.68 -31.16 69.78
CA LEU A 7 -45.38 -30.74 69.25
C LEU A 7 -44.74 -31.84 68.39
N GLN A 8 -44.91 -33.11 68.80
CA GLN A 8 -44.45 -34.27 68.02
C GLN A 8 -45.23 -34.44 66.72
N ASP A 9 -46.54 -34.19 66.71
CA ASP A 9 -47.36 -34.24 65.50
C ASP A 9 -47.01 -33.11 64.52
N TRP A 10 -46.78 -31.90 65.01
CA TRP A 10 -46.30 -30.77 64.18
C TRP A 10 -44.89 -31.02 63.62
N ALA A 11 -43.98 -31.58 64.42
CA ALA A 11 -42.64 -31.95 63.97
C ALA A 11 -42.69 -33.02 62.86
N ARG A 12 -43.51 -34.06 63.04
CA ARG A 12 -43.73 -35.08 62.00
C ARG A 12 -44.31 -34.49 60.72
N ALA A 13 -45.31 -33.62 60.83
CA ALA A 13 -45.92 -32.97 59.66
C ALA A 13 -44.94 -32.07 58.91
N ALA A 14 -44.06 -31.35 59.63
CA ALA A 14 -43.01 -30.55 59.03
C ALA A 14 -41.93 -31.41 58.35
N GLU A 15 -41.55 -32.53 58.97
CA GLU A 15 -40.61 -33.49 58.39
C GLU A 15 -41.14 -34.12 57.10
N THR A 16 -42.43 -34.52 57.07
CA THR A 16 -43.06 -35.08 55.87
C THR A 16 -43.14 -34.04 54.77
N TRP A 17 -43.57 -32.81 55.09
CA TRP A 17 -43.65 -31.74 54.10
C TRP A 17 -42.27 -31.37 53.53
N TRP A 18 -41.25 -31.33 54.39
CA TRP A 18 -39.87 -31.08 53.96
C TRP A 18 -39.33 -32.21 53.07
N ALA A 19 -39.68 -33.46 53.38
CA ALA A 19 -39.32 -34.61 52.55
C ALA A 19 -39.99 -34.54 51.16
N GLU A 20 -41.29 -34.25 51.10
CA GLU A 20 -42.05 -34.06 49.85
C GLU A 20 -41.49 -32.90 49.02
N PHE A 21 -41.21 -31.76 49.65
CA PHE A 21 -40.62 -30.60 48.96
C PHE A 21 -39.22 -30.91 48.41
N LYS A 22 -38.39 -31.63 49.18
CA LYS A 22 -37.05 -32.03 48.74
C LYS A 22 -37.13 -33.00 47.56
N GLU A 23 -38.09 -33.92 47.55
CA GLU A 23 -38.35 -34.84 46.45
C GLU A 23 -38.83 -34.09 45.19
N GLU A 24 -39.73 -33.12 45.34
CA GLU A 24 -40.19 -32.28 44.23
C GLU A 24 -39.03 -31.46 43.61
N MET A 25 -38.17 -30.88 44.45
CA MET A 25 -37.00 -30.12 43.97
C MET A 25 -35.99 -31.02 43.25
N LEU A 26 -35.76 -32.24 43.74
CA LEU A 26 -34.89 -33.22 43.07
C LEU A 26 -35.48 -33.67 41.73
N ARG A 27 -36.79 -33.87 41.67
CA ARG A 27 -37.50 -34.23 40.44
C ARG A 27 -37.42 -33.11 39.39
N LYS A 28 -37.66 -31.85 39.77
CA LYS A 28 -37.50 -30.70 38.87
C LYS A 28 -36.08 -30.58 38.32
N ARG A 29 -35.07 -30.77 39.19
CA ARG A 29 -33.67 -30.78 38.76
C ARG A 29 -33.38 -31.90 37.78
N TYR A 30 -33.88 -33.11 38.04
CA TYR A 30 -33.70 -34.26 37.15
C TYR A 30 -34.42 -34.05 35.81
N GLU A 31 -35.62 -33.50 35.80
CA GLU A 31 -36.38 -33.17 34.59
C GLU A 31 -35.70 -32.05 33.77
N GLU A 32 -35.01 -31.11 34.43
CA GLU A 32 -34.24 -30.05 33.79
C GLU A 32 -32.89 -30.54 33.24
N GLU A 33 -32.20 -31.45 33.94
CA GLU A 33 -30.88 -31.97 33.54
C GLU A 33 -30.95 -33.18 32.59
N VAL A 34 -31.94 -34.06 32.76
CA VAL A 34 -32.01 -35.40 32.13
C VAL A 34 -33.44 -35.78 31.71
N GLY A 35 -34.40 -34.85 31.79
CA GLY A 35 -35.77 -35.12 31.36
C GLY A 35 -35.90 -35.20 29.84
N SER A 36 -36.91 -35.91 29.36
CA SER A 36 -37.25 -35.98 27.93
C SER A 36 -37.42 -34.59 27.29
N LEU A 37 -37.92 -33.61 28.06
CA LEU A 37 -38.05 -32.22 27.61
C LEU A 37 -36.69 -31.52 27.43
N ALA A 38 -35.69 -31.85 28.26
CA ALA A 38 -34.34 -31.31 28.14
C ALA A 38 -33.62 -31.90 26.91
N GLU A 39 -33.79 -33.21 26.66
CA GLU A 39 -33.26 -33.87 25.47
C GLU A 39 -33.90 -33.33 24.18
N GLU A 40 -35.21 -33.13 24.14
CA GLU A 40 -35.91 -32.53 22.99
C GLU A 40 -35.44 -31.10 22.71
N ARG A 41 -35.24 -30.27 23.75
CA ARG A 41 -34.68 -28.92 23.59
C ARG A 41 -33.26 -28.95 23.04
N ALA A 42 -32.41 -29.83 23.57
CA ALA A 42 -31.03 -29.97 23.08
C ALA A 42 -30.98 -30.43 21.62
N GLN A 43 -31.91 -31.30 21.21
CA GLN A 43 -32.05 -31.72 19.80
C GLN A 43 -32.49 -30.56 18.91
N LEU A 44 -33.49 -29.78 19.33
CA LEU A 44 -33.95 -28.61 18.58
C LEU A 44 -32.83 -27.55 18.43
N GLU A 45 -32.10 -27.26 19.50
CA GLU A 45 -30.96 -26.33 19.47
C GLU A 45 -29.84 -26.84 18.54
N ALA A 46 -29.55 -28.15 18.57
CA ALA A 46 -28.57 -28.75 17.68
C ALA A 46 -29.00 -28.67 16.20
N GLU A 47 -30.29 -28.90 15.91
CA GLU A 47 -30.85 -28.74 14.56
C GLU A 47 -30.79 -27.28 14.09
N GLU A 48 -31.18 -26.33 14.94
CA GLU A 48 -31.10 -24.90 14.63
C GLU A 48 -29.66 -24.48 14.35
N HIS A 49 -28.72 -24.91 15.19
CA HIS A 49 -27.30 -24.67 14.98
C HIS A 49 -26.83 -25.23 13.64
N GLN A 50 -27.20 -26.47 13.30
CA GLN A 50 -26.85 -27.07 12.00
C GLN A 50 -27.41 -26.27 10.82
N ARG A 51 -28.67 -25.80 10.91
CA ARG A 51 -29.28 -24.96 9.87
C ARG A 51 -28.55 -23.64 9.71
N LEU A 52 -28.19 -22.98 10.81
CA LEU A 52 -27.42 -21.73 10.79
C LEU A 52 -26.02 -21.91 10.22
N MET A 53 -25.34 -23.02 10.56
CA MET A 53 -24.03 -23.34 10.00
C MET A 53 -24.10 -23.61 8.49
N ALA A 54 -25.14 -24.31 8.02
CA ALA A 54 -25.37 -24.52 6.60
C ALA A 54 -25.62 -23.20 5.86
N PHE A 55 -26.43 -22.31 6.43
CA PHE A 55 -26.67 -20.98 5.87
C PHE A 55 -25.38 -20.14 5.80
N ASN A 56 -24.59 -20.13 6.89
CA ASN A 56 -23.31 -19.42 6.91
C ASN A 56 -22.35 -19.94 5.84
N LYS A 57 -22.30 -21.26 5.65
CA LYS A 57 -21.46 -21.87 4.62
C LYS A 57 -21.87 -21.41 3.21
N LEU A 58 -23.17 -21.41 2.91
CA LEU A 58 -23.67 -20.96 1.61
C LEU A 58 -23.35 -19.48 1.34
N GLU A 59 -23.48 -18.62 2.36
CA GLU A 59 -23.16 -17.20 2.23
C GLU A 59 -21.64 -16.98 2.07
N ASN A 60 -20.82 -17.74 2.78
CA ASN A 60 -19.36 -17.71 2.59
C ASN A 60 -18.97 -18.13 1.17
N GLU A 61 -19.59 -19.18 0.62
CA GLU A 61 -19.36 -19.61 -0.76
C GLU A 61 -19.77 -18.53 -1.78
N ARG A 62 -20.90 -17.84 -1.55
CA ARG A 62 -21.34 -16.71 -2.38
C ARG A 62 -20.32 -15.56 -2.34
N LEU A 63 -19.88 -15.18 -1.15
CA LEU A 63 -18.89 -14.12 -0.96
C LEU A 63 -17.51 -14.49 -1.51
N GLN A 64 -17.13 -15.76 -1.44
CA GLN A 64 -15.88 -16.25 -2.02
C GLN A 64 -15.85 -16.02 -3.53
N LYS A 65 -16.92 -16.36 -4.25
CA LYS A 65 -17.00 -16.13 -5.71
C LYS A 65 -16.83 -14.65 -6.06
N ILE A 66 -17.50 -13.77 -5.32
CA ILE A 66 -17.37 -12.31 -5.52
C ILE A 66 -15.94 -11.83 -5.26
N ARG A 67 -15.27 -12.37 -4.24
CA ARG A 67 -13.86 -12.06 -3.96
C ARG A 67 -12.94 -12.53 -5.07
N GLU A 68 -13.16 -13.72 -5.60
CA GLU A 68 -12.38 -14.28 -6.72
C GLU A 68 -12.53 -13.41 -7.98
N GLU A 69 -13.75 -13.01 -8.34
CA GLU A 69 -14.01 -12.10 -9.46
C GLU A 69 -13.37 -10.72 -9.27
N ARG A 70 -13.35 -10.20 -8.03
CA ARG A 70 -12.67 -8.94 -7.73
C ARG A 70 -11.16 -9.08 -7.86
N LEU A 71 -10.57 -10.15 -7.30
CA LEU A 71 -9.14 -10.40 -7.36
C LEU A 71 -8.65 -10.61 -8.79
N GLN A 72 -9.44 -11.26 -9.65
CA GLN A 72 -9.11 -11.40 -11.06
C GLN A 72 -9.03 -10.03 -11.76
N ARG A 73 -10.02 -9.15 -11.54
CA ARG A 73 -10.00 -7.78 -12.09
C ARG A 73 -8.83 -6.97 -11.55
N GLU A 74 -8.56 -7.01 -10.25
CA GLU A 74 -7.42 -6.32 -9.64
C GLU A 74 -6.09 -6.82 -10.22
N ALA A 75 -5.95 -8.13 -10.48
CA ALA A 75 -4.77 -8.70 -11.10
C ALA A 75 -4.59 -8.27 -12.56
N GLU A 76 -5.67 -8.20 -13.34
CA GLU A 76 -5.65 -7.69 -14.72
C GLU A 76 -5.24 -6.21 -14.76
N GLU A 77 -5.83 -5.38 -13.89
CA GLU A 77 -5.48 -3.96 -13.76
C GLU A 77 -4.01 -3.77 -13.33
N GLU A 78 -3.52 -4.57 -12.38
CA GLU A 78 -2.12 -4.52 -11.95
C GLU A 78 -1.16 -4.92 -13.08
N GLN A 79 -1.52 -5.92 -13.88
CA GLN A 79 -0.74 -6.32 -15.05
C GLN A 79 -0.69 -5.20 -16.10
N GLU A 80 -1.82 -4.55 -16.37
CA GLU A 80 -1.86 -3.43 -17.33
C GLU A 80 -1.01 -2.25 -16.84
N GLN A 81 -1.12 -1.88 -15.57
CA GLN A 81 -0.31 -0.82 -14.97
C GLN A 81 1.18 -1.14 -15.04
N LYS A 82 1.59 -2.38 -14.75
CA LYS A 82 2.98 -2.83 -14.87
C LYS A 82 3.49 -2.70 -16.30
N LEU A 83 2.68 -3.10 -17.28
CA LEU A 83 3.04 -3.00 -18.70
C LEU A 83 3.19 -1.53 -19.13
N GLN A 84 2.23 -0.67 -18.78
CA GLN A 84 2.29 0.76 -19.09
C GLN A 84 3.51 1.43 -18.43
N ALA A 85 3.81 1.08 -17.18
CA ALA A 85 5.00 1.57 -16.48
C ALA A 85 6.30 1.12 -17.15
N ALA A 86 6.37 -0.14 -17.61
CA ALA A 86 7.52 -0.66 -18.35
C ALA A 86 7.72 0.08 -19.68
N ILE A 87 6.65 0.30 -20.44
CA ILE A 87 6.70 1.08 -21.70
C ILE A 87 7.16 2.52 -21.44
N SER A 88 6.63 3.18 -20.40
CA SER A 88 7.04 4.54 -20.04
C SER A 88 8.52 4.62 -19.67
N ARG A 89 9.02 3.66 -18.88
CA ARG A 89 10.44 3.56 -18.51
C ARG A 89 11.32 3.38 -19.74
N GLU A 90 10.95 2.50 -20.66
CA GLU A 90 11.74 2.28 -21.87
C GLU A 90 11.77 3.51 -22.77
N LYS A 91 10.64 4.21 -22.94
CA LYS A 91 10.59 5.48 -23.68
C LYS A 91 11.52 6.53 -23.09
N LYS A 92 11.48 6.73 -21.77
CA LYS A 92 12.38 7.68 -21.08
C LYS A 92 13.84 7.29 -21.24
N LYS A 93 14.14 5.99 -21.18
CA LYS A 93 15.50 5.48 -21.38
C LYS A 93 16.00 5.75 -22.80
N ILE A 94 15.17 5.51 -23.82
CA ILE A 94 15.51 5.80 -25.22
C ILE A 94 15.75 7.30 -25.42
N GLU A 95 14.89 8.15 -24.86
CA GLU A 95 15.04 9.61 -24.96
C GLU A 95 16.34 10.09 -24.29
N PHE A 96 16.63 9.59 -23.09
CA PHE A 96 17.88 9.88 -22.39
C PHE A 96 19.11 9.40 -23.17
N LEU A 97 19.07 8.21 -23.76
CA LEU A 97 20.16 7.71 -24.59
C LEU A 97 20.40 8.58 -25.81
N LYS A 98 19.33 9.04 -26.48
CA LYS A 98 19.44 9.97 -27.62
C LYS A 98 20.06 11.30 -27.24
N GLU A 99 19.67 11.87 -26.10
CA GLU A 99 20.25 13.12 -25.59
C GLU A 99 21.75 12.94 -25.33
N LYS A 100 22.14 11.83 -24.70
CA LYS A 100 23.55 11.51 -24.43
C LYS A 100 24.34 11.24 -25.70
N GLU A 101 23.75 10.59 -26.70
CA GLU A 101 24.38 10.43 -28.02
C GLU A 101 24.64 11.78 -28.69
N GLN A 102 23.69 12.71 -28.62
CA GLN A 102 23.88 14.06 -29.16
C GLN A 102 24.99 14.82 -28.43
N GLU A 103 25.04 14.74 -27.10
CA GLU A 103 26.12 15.35 -26.30
C GLU A 103 27.49 14.78 -26.68
N VAL A 104 27.60 13.46 -26.86
CA VAL A 104 28.85 12.83 -27.32
C VAL A 104 29.24 13.29 -28.72
N LEU A 105 28.30 13.42 -29.65
CA LEU A 105 28.57 13.92 -31.00
C LEU A 105 29.06 15.38 -30.97
N GLN A 106 28.44 16.24 -30.17
CA GLN A 106 28.88 17.63 -29.99
C GLN A 106 30.31 17.68 -29.44
N LEU A 107 30.61 16.88 -28.42
CA LEU A 107 31.97 16.80 -27.86
C LEU A 107 32.98 16.27 -28.88
N GLN A 108 32.61 15.32 -29.74
CA GLN A 108 33.49 14.85 -30.83
C GLN A 108 33.81 15.96 -31.84
N GLU A 109 32.87 16.86 -32.10
CA GLU A 109 33.12 18.04 -32.95
C GLU A 109 33.99 19.08 -32.24
N GLU A 110 33.73 19.35 -30.97
CA GLU A 110 34.50 20.32 -30.17
C GLU A 110 35.96 19.89 -29.97
N VAL A 111 36.20 18.59 -29.76
CA VAL A 111 37.56 18.04 -29.57
C VAL A 111 38.45 18.31 -30.79
N LYS A 112 37.89 18.41 -32.00
CA LYS A 112 38.68 18.78 -33.20
C LYS A 112 39.29 20.17 -33.09
N ASN A 113 38.70 21.05 -32.28
CA ASN A 113 39.20 22.40 -32.04
C ASN A 113 40.22 22.47 -30.88
N PHE A 114 40.52 21.36 -30.21
CA PHE A 114 41.48 21.34 -29.11
C PHE A 114 42.93 21.47 -29.58
N ILE A 115 43.74 22.03 -28.68
CA ILE A 115 45.16 22.22 -28.92
C ILE A 115 45.87 20.90 -28.62
N THR A 116 46.57 20.37 -29.61
CA THR A 116 47.45 19.20 -29.52
C THR A 116 48.91 19.65 -29.61
N LEU A 117 49.86 18.77 -29.26
CA LEU A 117 51.29 19.11 -29.34
C LEU A 117 51.73 19.51 -30.76
N GLU A 118 51.05 18.97 -31.79
CA GLU A 118 51.37 19.20 -33.20
C GLU A 118 50.83 20.56 -33.71
N ASN A 119 49.70 21.03 -33.18
CA ASN A 119 49.07 22.30 -33.62
C ASN A 119 49.37 23.49 -32.70
N LEU A 120 50.21 23.29 -31.68
CA LEU A 120 50.49 24.24 -30.61
C LEU A 120 51.03 25.59 -31.14
N ASP A 121 52.12 25.55 -31.90
CA ASP A 121 52.81 26.77 -32.36
C ASP A 121 51.92 27.61 -33.29
N GLN A 122 51.15 26.93 -34.16
CA GLN A 122 50.20 27.59 -35.05
C GLN A 122 49.07 28.29 -34.27
N ARG A 123 48.52 27.63 -33.24
CA ARG A 123 47.45 28.19 -32.41
C ARG A 123 47.94 29.37 -31.54
N ILE A 124 49.20 29.36 -31.10
CA ILE A 124 49.81 30.48 -30.38
C ILE A 124 49.89 31.72 -31.28
N ALA A 125 50.39 31.56 -32.51
CA ALA A 125 50.49 32.67 -33.46
C ALA A 125 49.10 33.27 -33.79
N GLU A 126 48.12 32.41 -34.10
CA GLU A 126 46.75 32.85 -34.42
C GLU A 126 46.07 33.60 -33.26
N ALA A 127 46.34 33.19 -32.02
CA ALA A 127 45.80 33.85 -30.83
C ALA A 127 46.43 35.22 -30.57
N LEU A 128 47.71 35.42 -30.92
CA LEU A 128 48.38 36.72 -30.83
C LEU A 128 47.86 37.70 -31.90
N ASP A 129 47.57 37.21 -33.10
CA ASP A 129 47.05 38.02 -34.21
C ASP A 129 45.57 38.40 -34.03
N ASN A 130 44.78 37.57 -33.35
CA ASN A 130 43.33 37.77 -33.16
C ASN A 130 42.93 37.84 -31.67
N PRO A 131 43.13 38.98 -30.98
CA PRO A 131 42.69 39.17 -29.61
C PRO A 131 41.15 39.15 -29.51
N LYS A 132 40.58 38.21 -28.73
CA LYS A 132 39.14 38.13 -28.47
C LYS A 132 38.75 38.95 -27.23
N ASN A 133 37.78 39.85 -27.37
CA ASN A 133 37.22 40.64 -26.27
C ASN A 133 35.89 40.05 -25.78
N TYR A 134 35.84 39.65 -24.51
CA TYR A 134 34.63 39.14 -23.85
C TYR A 134 33.90 40.20 -23.01
N ASN A 135 34.34 41.47 -23.02
CA ASN A 135 33.71 42.55 -22.28
C ASN A 135 32.34 42.91 -22.90
N PHE A 136 31.30 42.75 -22.10
CA PHE A 136 29.95 43.23 -22.39
C PHE A 136 29.37 43.90 -21.14
N ALA A 137 28.48 44.87 -21.35
CA ALA A 137 27.68 45.48 -20.30
C ALA A 137 26.24 44.97 -20.40
N ILE A 138 25.51 44.97 -19.28
CA ILE A 138 24.09 44.66 -19.25
C ILE A 138 23.36 45.89 -18.68
N ASP A 139 22.30 46.33 -19.36
CA ASP A 139 21.47 47.44 -18.87
C ASP A 139 20.44 47.00 -17.81
N THR A 140 19.71 47.95 -17.23
CA THR A 140 18.65 47.67 -16.25
C THR A 140 17.47 46.89 -16.83
N GLU A 141 17.36 46.78 -18.15
CA GLU A 141 16.34 46.00 -18.87
C GLU A 141 16.83 44.59 -19.26
N GLY A 142 18.08 44.25 -18.93
CA GLY A 142 18.70 42.95 -19.24
C GLY A 142 19.27 42.82 -20.66
N ARG A 143 19.37 43.90 -21.44
CA ARG A 143 19.95 43.87 -22.79
C ARG A 143 21.48 43.89 -22.71
N ILE A 144 22.11 43.04 -23.52
CA ILE A 144 23.56 42.91 -23.61
C ILE A 144 24.11 43.93 -24.62
N ILE A 145 24.95 44.85 -24.14
CA ILE A 145 25.67 45.83 -24.96
C ILE A 145 27.13 45.40 -25.05
N ARG A 146 27.58 44.98 -26.23
CA ARG A 146 28.98 44.63 -26.48
C ARG A 146 29.73 45.86 -27.00
N SER A 147 30.90 46.17 -26.44
CA SER A 147 31.74 47.24 -26.98
C SER A 147 32.43 46.79 -28.26
N PRO A 148 32.31 47.52 -29.39
CA PRO A 148 33.12 47.23 -30.58
C PRO A 148 34.59 47.54 -30.28
N VAL A 149 35.46 46.56 -30.47
CA VAL A 149 36.90 46.71 -30.29
C VAL A 149 37.42 47.68 -31.35
N LYS A 150 38.00 48.82 -30.94
CA LYS A 150 38.81 49.64 -31.85
C LYS A 150 40.15 48.91 -32.05
N GLN A 151 40.38 48.38 -33.25
CA GLN A 151 41.68 47.87 -33.64
C GLN A 151 42.70 49.01 -33.55
N GLN A 152 43.65 48.94 -32.61
CA GLN A 152 44.79 49.83 -32.59
C GLN A 152 45.72 49.42 -33.73
N THR A 153 45.70 50.17 -34.83
CA THR A 153 46.73 50.10 -35.86
C THR A 153 48.06 50.53 -35.24
N ALA A 154 49.00 49.60 -35.12
CA ALA A 154 50.36 49.91 -34.71
C ALA A 154 51.02 50.76 -35.81
N GLN A 155 51.17 52.06 -35.56
CA GLN A 155 52.18 52.88 -36.22
C GLN A 155 53.54 52.39 -35.72
N HIS A 156 54.33 51.76 -36.57
CA HIS A 156 55.79 51.67 -36.38
C HIS A 156 56.44 52.52 -37.47
N SER A 157 57.05 53.63 -37.03
CA SER A 157 58.04 54.41 -37.77
C SER A 157 59.42 53.82 -37.57
#